data_AF-A0A8J2PVN4-F1
#
_entry.id   AF-A0A8J2PVN4-F1
#
_cell.length_a   1.000
_cell.length_b   1.000
_cell.length_c   1.000
_cell.angle_alpha   90.00
_cell.angle_beta   90.00
_cell.angle_gamma   90.00
#
_symmetry.space_group_name_H-M   'P 1'
#
loop_
_entity.id
_entity.type
_entity.pdbx_description
1 polymer ?
#
loop_
_entity_poly.entity_id
_entity_poly.type
_entity_poly.pdbx_seq_one_letter_code
_entity_poly.pdbx_strand_id
1 'polypeptide(L)'
;DLNSLYATALTDKYPVSNYEWATEDKLNRIDWKTYAGDKGFILKVDLGYTEELQDETVDLPLAPERCIIQATELSVEPQQDMQNLKTGNTFISKPRLQLHCGERKDYVVHYNALKYYLEVGMVLKKVVSGFENWQRPSPQGRWLSCFRIQYLERAFKVTRTNQLSNSAHHLCRL
;
A
#
# COMPACT_ATOMS: atom_id res chain seq x y z
N ASP A 1 -15.86 4.71 -1.07
CA ASP A 1 -15.03 5.63 -1.87
C ASP A 1 -14.45 6.68 -0.94
N LEU A 2 -13.24 7.15 -1.21
CA LEU A 2 -12.54 8.14 -0.39
C LEU A 2 -12.64 9.48 -1.11
N ASN A 3 -13.34 10.43 -0.50
CA ASN A 3 -13.55 11.76 -1.09
C ASN A 3 -12.20 12.44 -1.28
N SER A 4 -11.76 12.57 -2.54
CA SER A 4 -10.49 13.18 -2.94
C SER A 4 -9.23 12.46 -2.43
N LEU A 5 -9.01 11.23 -2.93
CA LEU A 5 -7.82 10.42 -2.68
C LEU A 5 -6.51 11.19 -2.82
N TYR A 6 -6.32 11.94 -3.92
CA TYR A 6 -5.09 12.69 -4.17
C TYR A 6 -4.87 13.83 -3.18
N ALA A 7 -5.92 14.59 -2.84
CA ALA A 7 -5.81 15.67 -1.85
C ALA A 7 -5.43 15.12 -0.48
N THR A 8 -5.95 13.93 -0.14
CA THR A 8 -5.59 13.20 1.07
C THR A 8 -4.12 12.79 1.05
N ALA A 9 -3.64 12.17 -0.03
CA ALA A 9 -2.24 11.79 -0.17
C ALA A 9 -1.30 12.99 -0.04
N LEU A 10 -1.68 14.16 -0.61
CA LEU A 10 -0.89 15.39 -0.55
C LEU A 10 -0.65 15.93 0.88
N THR A 11 -1.41 15.46 1.87
CA THR A 11 -1.18 15.79 3.28
C THR A 11 -0.03 15.01 3.93
N ASP A 12 0.44 13.94 3.30
CA ASP A 12 1.49 13.07 3.85
C ASP A 12 2.90 13.68 3.72
N LYS A 13 3.87 13.02 4.38
CA LYS A 13 5.29 13.41 4.30
C LYS A 13 5.89 12.93 2.98
N TYR A 14 6.50 13.85 2.23
CA TYR A 14 7.14 13.59 0.95
C TYR A 14 8.66 13.68 1.03
N PRO A 15 9.39 12.95 0.17
CA PRO A 15 10.84 13.05 0.08
C PRO A 15 11.26 14.45 -0.40
N VAL A 16 12.17 15.10 0.35
CA VAL A 16 12.63 16.48 0.07
C VAL A 16 14.11 16.54 -0.28
N SER A 17 14.99 15.91 0.52
CA SER A 17 16.44 16.06 0.37
C SER A 17 17.26 14.94 1.02
N ASN A 18 18.58 15.00 0.84
CA ASN A 18 19.63 14.07 1.32
C ASN A 18 19.31 12.61 1.02
N TYR A 19 19.37 12.33 -0.27
CA TYR A 19 19.20 11.04 -0.89
C TYR A 19 20.49 10.24 -0.77
N GLU A 20 20.51 9.24 0.11
CA GLU A 20 21.72 8.47 0.43
C GLU A 20 21.40 6.98 0.54
N TRP A 21 22.34 6.13 0.16
CA TRP A 21 22.24 4.70 0.42
C TRP A 21 22.44 4.43 1.91
N ALA A 22 21.51 3.73 2.53
CA ALA A 22 21.62 3.32 3.92
C ALA A 22 22.50 2.07 4.05
N THR A 23 23.35 2.05 5.08
CA THR A 23 24.16 0.88 5.43
C THR A 23 23.27 -0.27 5.90
N GLU A 24 23.63 -1.51 5.57
CA GLU A 24 22.89 -2.72 5.98
C GLU A 24 22.69 -2.80 7.51
N ASP A 25 23.72 -2.49 8.29
CA ASP A 25 23.65 -2.45 9.76
C ASP A 25 22.56 -1.52 10.29
N LYS A 26 22.35 -0.39 9.61
CA LYS A 26 21.32 0.58 9.98
C LYS A 26 19.94 0.05 9.65
N LEU A 27 19.77 -0.57 8.48
CA LEU A 27 18.50 -1.15 8.05
C LEU A 27 18.06 -2.32 8.93
N ASN A 28 19.01 -3.15 9.37
CA ASN A 28 18.75 -4.31 10.23
C ASN A 28 18.39 -3.94 11.68
N ARG A 29 18.74 -2.72 12.13
CA ARG A 29 18.40 -2.23 13.48
C ARG A 29 17.02 -1.58 13.55
N ILE A 30 16.39 -1.29 12.41
CA ILE A 30 15.09 -0.63 12.38
C ILE A 30 13.99 -1.68 12.51
N ASP A 31 13.10 -1.49 13.48
CA ASP A 31 11.83 -2.20 13.52
C ASP A 31 10.84 -1.52 12.56
N TRP A 32 10.69 -2.11 11.37
CA TRP A 32 9.84 -1.59 10.31
C TRP A 32 8.35 -1.57 10.66
N LYS A 33 7.90 -2.37 11.64
CA LYS A 33 6.50 -2.38 12.07
C LYS A 33 6.15 -1.13 12.89
N THR A 34 7.10 -0.62 13.67
CA THR A 34 6.88 0.50 14.59
C THR A 34 7.55 1.80 14.16
N TYR A 35 8.36 1.78 13.10
CA TYR A 35 9.09 2.96 12.63
C TYR A 35 8.17 4.18 12.37
N ALA A 36 8.53 5.32 12.98
CA ALA A 36 7.79 6.58 12.90
C ALA A 36 8.72 7.80 12.81
N GLY A 37 9.80 7.68 12.03
CA GLY A 37 10.80 8.74 11.90
C GLY A 37 10.45 9.84 10.88
N ASP A 38 11.34 10.84 10.79
CA ASP A 38 11.27 11.91 9.78
C ASP A 38 12.04 11.59 8.49
N LYS A 39 12.78 10.48 8.49
CA LYS A 39 13.40 9.94 7.29
C LYS A 39 12.45 8.95 6.61
N GLY A 40 12.38 9.04 5.29
CA GLY A 40 11.75 8.04 4.44
C GLY A 40 12.77 7.03 3.99
N PHE A 41 12.27 5.83 3.70
CA PHE A 41 13.04 4.76 3.09
C PHE A 41 12.31 4.16 1.90
N ILE A 42 13.07 3.87 0.85
CA ILE A 42 12.70 2.98 -0.24
C ILE A 42 13.61 1.76 -0.12
N LEU A 43 13.03 0.60 0.09
CA LEU A 43 13.72 -0.62 0.46
C LEU A 43 13.58 -1.65 -0.64
N LYS A 44 14.66 -2.37 -0.90
CA LYS A 44 14.67 -3.61 -1.68
C LYS A 44 14.66 -4.77 -0.69
N VAL A 45 13.59 -5.54 -0.67
CA VAL A 45 13.31 -6.55 0.37
C VAL A 45 12.87 -7.88 -0.22
N ASP A 46 13.14 -8.94 0.52
CA ASP A 46 12.56 -10.27 0.29
C ASP A 46 11.40 -10.48 1.28
N LEU A 47 10.20 -10.73 0.74
CA LEU A 47 8.98 -10.96 1.52
C LEU A 47 8.47 -12.39 1.33
N GLY A 48 8.06 -13.01 2.42
CA GLY A 48 7.39 -14.31 2.46
C GLY A 48 5.89 -14.16 2.68
N TYR A 49 5.13 -15.03 2.00
CA TYR A 49 3.72 -15.25 2.24
C TYR A 49 3.56 -16.46 3.18
N THR A 50 2.77 -16.32 4.23
CA THR A 50 2.38 -17.46 5.08
C THR A 50 1.09 -18.09 4.55
N GLU A 51 0.86 -19.37 4.85
CA GLU A 51 -0.35 -20.08 4.40
C GLU A 51 -1.62 -19.43 4.98
N GLU A 52 -1.61 -19.06 6.26
CA GLU A 52 -2.72 -18.35 6.92
C GLU A 52 -3.08 -17.04 6.21
N LEU A 53 -2.07 -16.26 5.83
CA LEU A 53 -2.27 -15.01 5.10
C LEU A 53 -2.83 -15.28 3.70
N GLN A 54 -2.39 -16.35 3.03
CA GLN A 54 -2.84 -16.72 1.69
C GLN A 54 -4.34 -16.96 1.64
N ASP A 55 -4.89 -17.61 2.66
CA ASP A 55 -6.32 -17.86 2.75
C ASP A 55 -7.10 -16.56 3.02
N GLU A 56 -6.59 -15.69 3.89
CA GLU A 56 -7.25 -14.40 4.20
C GLU A 56 -7.26 -13.41 3.03
N THR A 57 -6.24 -13.47 2.17
CA THR A 57 -6.01 -12.48 1.10
C THR A 57 -6.16 -13.07 -0.29
N VAL A 58 -6.82 -14.22 -0.42
CA VAL A 58 -7.04 -14.91 -1.69
C VAL A 58 -7.69 -14.01 -2.75
N ASP A 59 -8.63 -13.17 -2.32
CA ASP A 59 -9.35 -12.24 -3.21
C ASP A 59 -8.50 -11.02 -3.61
N LEU A 60 -7.60 -10.59 -2.73
CA LEU A 60 -6.76 -9.42 -2.94
C LEU A 60 -5.33 -9.67 -2.44
N PRO A 61 -4.51 -10.41 -3.21
CA PRO A 61 -3.13 -10.68 -2.86
C PRO A 61 -2.34 -9.38 -2.68
N LEU A 62 -1.52 -9.33 -1.63
CA LEU A 62 -0.71 -8.16 -1.33
C LEU A 62 0.52 -8.07 -2.23
N ALA A 63 1.14 -6.88 -2.31
CA ALA A 63 2.38 -6.65 -3.05
C ALA A 63 2.35 -7.18 -4.51
N PRO A 64 1.58 -6.54 -5.40
CA PRO A 64 1.55 -6.91 -6.81
C PRO A 64 2.93 -6.77 -7.44
N GLU A 65 3.30 -7.74 -8.27
CA GLU A 65 4.60 -7.82 -8.93
C GLU A 65 4.45 -7.72 -10.44
N ARG A 66 5.41 -7.06 -11.10
CA ARG A 66 5.46 -7.01 -12.55
C ARG A 66 6.18 -8.26 -13.07
N CYS A 67 5.45 -9.32 -13.41
CA CYS A 67 6.02 -10.54 -13.96
C CYS A 67 5.61 -10.77 -15.43
N ILE A 68 6.35 -11.67 -16.08
CA ILE A 68 6.07 -12.14 -17.44
C ILE A 68 5.57 -13.57 -17.31
N ILE A 69 4.28 -13.78 -17.57
CA ILE A 69 3.70 -15.13 -17.59
C ILE A 69 4.24 -15.85 -18.81
N GLN A 70 4.84 -17.02 -18.59
CA GLN A 70 5.26 -17.91 -19.66
C GLN A 70 4.09 -18.78 -20.14
N ALA A 71 4.12 -19.22 -21.40
CA ALA A 71 3.05 -20.07 -21.95
C ALA A 71 2.86 -21.37 -21.15
N THR A 72 3.92 -21.86 -20.49
CA THR A 72 3.91 -23.05 -19.63
C THR A 72 3.19 -22.84 -18.29
N GLU A 73 3.06 -21.59 -17.83
CA GLU A 73 2.40 -21.23 -16.57
C GLU A 73 0.89 -20.96 -16.74
N LEU A 74 0.41 -21.00 -17.99
CA LEU A 74 -1.01 -20.90 -18.29
C LEU A 74 -1.75 -22.15 -17.77
N SER A 75 -3.02 -21.95 -17.44
CA SER A 75 -3.94 -23.07 -17.24
C SER A 75 -4.05 -23.90 -18.53
N VAL A 76 -4.44 -25.17 -18.36
CA VAL A 76 -4.56 -26.15 -19.45
C VAL A 76 -5.52 -25.68 -20.54
N GLU A 77 -6.59 -24.97 -20.17
CA GLU A 77 -7.61 -24.46 -21.11
C GLU A 77 -7.02 -23.46 -22.13
N PRO A 78 -6.42 -22.31 -21.73
CA PRO A 78 -5.73 -21.42 -22.67
C PRO A 78 -4.67 -22.12 -23.52
N GLN A 79 -3.96 -23.11 -22.96
CA GLN A 79 -2.94 -23.86 -23.69
C GLN A 79 -3.55 -24.72 -24.80
N GLN A 80 -4.69 -25.37 -24.54
CA GLN A 80 -5.43 -26.15 -25.54
C GLN A 80 -6.05 -25.25 -26.60
N ASP A 81 -6.66 -24.13 -26.20
CA ASP A 81 -7.23 -23.16 -27.14
C ASP A 81 -6.17 -22.60 -28.09
N MET A 82 -4.98 -22.31 -27.56
CA MET A 82 -3.82 -21.92 -28.38
C MET A 82 -3.43 -22.97 -29.43
N GLN A 83 -3.51 -24.26 -29.09
CA GLN A 83 -3.23 -25.35 -30.04
C GLN A 83 -4.33 -25.49 -31.10
N ASN A 84 -5.57 -25.15 -30.74
CA ASN A 84 -6.75 -25.26 -31.60
C ASN A 84 -6.94 -24.04 -32.53
N LEU A 85 -6.30 -22.91 -32.24
CA LEU A 85 -6.35 -21.71 -33.07
C LEU A 85 -5.57 -21.93 -34.39
N LYS A 86 -6.30 -21.95 -35.51
CA LYS A 86 -5.75 -22.11 -36.87
C LYS A 86 -4.97 -20.90 -37.39
N THR A 87 -5.05 -19.77 -36.68
CA THR A 87 -4.41 -18.51 -37.05
C THR A 87 -3.08 -18.43 -36.31
N GLY A 88 -1.99 -18.05 -36.99
CA GLY A 88 -0.61 -17.97 -36.45
C GLY A 88 -0.37 -16.94 -35.33
N ASN A 89 -1.35 -16.70 -34.46
CA ASN A 89 -1.18 -15.93 -33.24
C ASN A 89 -0.31 -16.72 -32.26
N THR A 90 0.92 -16.29 -32.11
CA THR A 90 1.84 -16.79 -31.09
C THR A 90 1.53 -16.13 -29.74
N PHE A 91 1.72 -16.87 -28.64
CA PHE A 91 1.62 -16.29 -27.31
C PHE A 91 2.66 -15.19 -27.14
N ILE A 92 2.20 -13.96 -26.94
CA ILE A 92 3.09 -12.83 -26.68
C ILE A 92 3.20 -12.66 -25.17
N SER A 93 4.29 -13.20 -24.61
CA SER A 93 4.67 -12.97 -23.23
C SER A 93 5.01 -11.48 -23.06
N LYS A 94 4.12 -10.72 -22.43
CA LYS A 94 4.34 -9.31 -22.09
C LYS A 94 4.35 -9.16 -20.57
N PRO A 95 5.18 -8.26 -20.02
CA PRO A 95 5.17 -8.00 -18.59
C PRO A 95 3.83 -7.39 -18.18
N ARG A 96 3.17 -7.99 -17.20
CA ARG A 96 1.91 -7.54 -16.64
C ARG A 96 2.06 -7.41 -15.13
N LEU A 97 1.26 -6.54 -14.52
CA LEU A 97 1.16 -6.49 -13.07
C LEU A 97 0.28 -7.66 -12.62
N GLN A 98 0.82 -8.56 -11.81
CA GLN A 98 0.12 -9.73 -11.32
C GLN A 98 -0.09 -9.66 -9.82
N LEU A 99 -1.26 -10.10 -9.41
CA LEU A 99 -1.62 -10.36 -8.02
C LEU A 99 -1.48 -11.87 -7.83
N HIS A 100 -0.52 -12.31 -7.02
CA HIS A 100 -0.31 -13.72 -6.69
C HIS A 100 0.05 -13.85 -5.21
N CYS A 101 -0.10 -15.03 -4.61
CA CYS A 101 0.25 -15.25 -3.19
C CYS A 101 1.67 -15.84 -3.02
N GLY A 102 2.55 -15.62 -4.00
CA GLY A 102 3.90 -16.19 -4.00
C GLY A 102 4.92 -15.46 -3.11
N GLU A 103 6.15 -15.96 -3.06
CA GLU A 103 7.23 -15.21 -2.43
C GLU A 103 7.68 -14.05 -3.31
N ARG A 104 8.11 -12.95 -2.69
CA ARG A 104 8.67 -11.79 -3.39
C ARG A 104 10.15 -11.72 -3.13
N LYS A 105 10.93 -11.66 -4.19
CA LYS A 105 12.38 -11.47 -4.12
C LYS A 105 12.71 -10.11 -4.67
N ASP A 106 13.68 -9.44 -4.05
CA ASP A 106 14.22 -8.18 -4.56
C ASP A 106 13.16 -7.08 -4.78
N TYR A 107 12.08 -7.12 -3.99
CA TYR A 107 10.92 -6.27 -4.18
C TYR A 107 11.17 -4.85 -3.67
N VAL A 108 10.90 -3.86 -4.51
CA VAL A 108 11.11 -2.45 -4.18
C VAL A 108 9.84 -1.86 -3.58
N VAL A 109 9.92 -1.43 -2.32
CA VAL A 109 8.78 -0.96 -1.54
C VAL A 109 9.13 0.28 -0.72
N HIS A 110 8.15 1.15 -0.50
CA HIS A 110 8.27 2.26 0.45
C HIS A 110 8.00 1.79 1.88
N TYR A 111 8.66 2.39 2.87
CA TYR A 111 8.55 1.93 4.27
C TYR A 111 7.10 1.92 4.81
N ASN A 112 6.22 2.84 4.39
CA ASN A 112 4.82 2.84 4.84
C ASN A 112 4.06 1.62 4.30
N ALA A 113 4.30 1.25 3.05
CA ALA A 113 3.68 0.06 2.46
C ALA A 113 4.26 -1.22 3.10
N LEU A 114 5.57 -1.26 3.36
CA LEU A 114 6.19 -2.37 4.09
C LEU A 114 5.59 -2.53 5.49
N LYS A 115 5.41 -1.42 6.21
CA LYS A 115 4.76 -1.43 7.53
C LYS A 115 3.36 -2.04 7.46
N TYR A 116 2.55 -1.61 6.49
CA TYR A 116 1.23 -2.19 6.26
C TYR A 116 1.31 -3.70 5.98
N TYR A 117 2.24 -4.14 5.13
CA TYR A 117 2.41 -5.57 4.84
C TYR A 117 2.75 -6.39 6.08
N LEU A 118 3.62 -5.87 6.96
CA LEU A 118 3.97 -6.50 8.23
C LEU A 118 2.83 -6.48 9.27
N GLU A 119 1.94 -5.50 9.19
CA GLU A 119 0.74 -5.42 10.01
C GLU A 119 -0.30 -6.45 9.60
N VAL A 120 -0.49 -6.67 8.28
CA VAL A 120 -1.44 -7.66 7.76
C VAL A 120 -0.93 -9.09 7.98
N GLY A 121 0.38 -9.33 7.95
CA GLY A 121 0.95 -10.64 8.31
C GLY A 121 2.02 -11.17 7.35
N MET A 122 2.48 -10.37 6.37
CA MET A 122 3.63 -10.78 5.55
C MET A 122 4.89 -10.83 6.40
N VAL A 123 5.77 -11.80 6.08
CA VAL A 123 7.02 -12.00 6.80
C VAL A 123 8.17 -11.38 6.02
N LEU A 124 8.87 -10.42 6.63
CA LEU A 124 10.10 -9.87 6.06
C LEU A 124 11.24 -10.87 6.26
N LYS A 125 11.76 -11.44 5.16
CA LYS A 125 12.87 -12.41 5.19
C LYS A 125 14.21 -11.69 5.29
N LYS A 126 14.44 -10.72 4.40
CA LYS A 126 15.71 -9.99 4.30
C LYS A 126 15.50 -8.58 3.73
N VAL A 127 16.26 -7.63 4.23
CA VAL A 127 16.46 -6.33 3.58
C VAL A 127 17.75 -6.39 2.78
N VAL A 128 17.66 -6.23 1.46
CA VAL A 128 18.82 -6.32 0.54
C VAL A 128 19.54 -4.97 0.48
N SER A 129 18.80 -3.90 0.24
CA SER A 129 19.35 -2.55 0.21
C SER A 129 18.26 -1.53 0.48
N GLY A 130 18.66 -0.33 0.86
CA GLY A 130 17.72 0.74 1.19
C GLY A 130 18.28 2.09 0.83
N PHE A 131 17.42 2.94 0.31
CA PHE A 131 17.69 4.32 0.01
C PHE A 131 16.93 5.19 1.01
N GLU A 132 17.66 6.06 1.71
CA GLU A 132 17.09 6.96 2.68
C GLU A 132 16.98 8.39 2.15
N ASN A 133 15.99 9.10 2.66
CA ASN A 133 15.75 10.48 2.30
C ASN A 133 15.12 11.22 3.49
N TRP A 134 15.30 12.54 3.58
CA TRP A 134 14.50 13.35 4.50
C TRP A 134 13.10 13.53 3.96
N GLN A 135 12.10 13.40 4.83
CA GLN A 135 10.71 13.67 4.49
C GLN A 135 10.17 14.86 5.27
N ARG A 136 9.33 15.66 4.61
CA ARG A 136 8.54 16.72 5.25
C ARG A 136 7.13 16.74 4.67
N PRO A 137 6.12 17.17 5.45
CA PRO A 137 4.81 17.44 4.88
C PRO A 137 4.92 18.54 3.83
N SER A 138 4.26 18.34 2.68
CA SER A 138 4.26 19.33 1.60
C SER A 138 3.71 20.66 2.12
N PRO A 139 4.14 21.82 1.59
CA PRO A 139 3.57 23.10 1.97
C PRO A 139 2.05 23.10 1.80
N GLN A 140 1.56 22.63 0.66
CA GLN A 140 0.14 22.48 0.35
C GLN A 140 -0.56 21.52 1.33
N GLY A 141 0.07 20.40 1.67
CA GLY A 141 -0.41 19.44 2.66
C GLY A 141 -0.49 20.01 4.07
N ARG A 142 0.39 20.94 4.42
CA ARG A 142 0.34 21.69 5.69
C ARG A 142 -0.89 22.61 5.74
N TRP A 143 -1.17 23.32 4.64
CA TRP A 143 -2.40 24.10 4.51
C TRP A 143 -3.64 23.20 4.54
N LEU A 144 -3.65 22.12 3.76
CA LEU A 144 -4.77 21.19 3.65
C LEU A 144 -5.02 20.40 4.94
N SER A 145 -3.99 20.05 5.72
CA SER A 145 -4.16 19.40 7.02
C SER A 145 -4.80 20.36 8.04
N CYS A 146 -4.40 21.64 8.05
CA CYS A 146 -5.11 22.67 8.82
C CYS A 146 -6.58 22.79 8.39
N PHE A 147 -6.87 22.83 7.08
CA PHE A 147 -8.26 22.85 6.58
C PHE A 147 -9.03 21.56 6.93
N ARG A 148 -8.37 20.39 6.89
CA ARG A 148 -9.00 19.11 7.24
C ARG A 148 -9.38 19.06 8.71
N ILE A 149 -8.51 19.53 9.61
CA ILE A 149 -8.82 19.65 11.05
C ILE A 149 -10.02 20.59 11.24
N GLN A 150 -9.99 21.76 10.61
CA GLN A 150 -11.11 22.72 10.69
C GLN A 150 -12.43 22.15 10.13
N TYR A 151 -12.38 21.40 9.03
CA TYR A 151 -13.55 20.77 8.43
C TYR A 151 -14.10 19.66 9.33
N LEU A 152 -13.24 18.78 9.85
CA LEU A 152 -13.66 17.71 10.76
C LEU A 152 -14.22 18.26 12.07
N GLU A 153 -13.63 19.31 12.63
CA GLU A 153 -14.18 19.99 13.80
C GLU A 153 -15.56 20.62 13.52
N ARG A 154 -15.74 21.23 12.34
CA ARG A 154 -17.04 21.77 11.92
C ARG A 154 -18.07 20.67 11.71
N ALA A 155 -17.70 19.60 11.02
CA ALA A 155 -18.58 18.44 10.80
C ALA A 155 -18.99 17.81 12.14
N PHE A 156 -18.03 17.61 13.06
CA PHE A 156 -18.29 17.05 14.39
C PHE A 156 -19.19 17.96 15.25
N LYS A 157 -19.02 19.29 15.16
CA LYS A 157 -19.94 20.26 15.79
C LYS A 157 -21.36 20.13 15.23
N VAL A 158 -21.52 20.03 13.91
CA VAL A 158 -22.82 19.86 13.24
C VAL A 158 -23.48 18.53 13.65
N THR A 159 -22.72 17.43 13.73
CA THR A 159 -23.25 16.14 14.16
C THR A 159 -23.68 16.15 15.63
N ARG A 160 -22.92 16.80 16.53
CA ARG A 160 -23.31 16.99 17.93
C ARG A 160 -24.56 17.85 18.08
N THR A 161 -24.69 18.94 17.32
CA THR A 161 -25.89 19.78 17.38
C THR A 161 -27.13 19.04 16.86
N ASN A 162 -26.99 18.22 15.82
CA ASN A 162 -28.10 17.41 15.29
C ASN A 162 -28.50 16.25 16.23
N GLN A 163 -27.55 15.66 16.96
CA GLN A 163 -27.88 14.67 17.99
C GLN A 163 -28.60 15.30 19.19
N LEU A 164 -28.17 16.49 19.63
CA LEU A 164 -28.83 17.22 20.71
C LEU A 164 -30.24 17.71 20.30
N SER A 165 -30.43 18.18 19.06
CA SER A 165 -31.76 18.59 18.58
C SER A 165 -32.72 17.41 18.42
N ASN A 166 -32.26 16.27 17.89
CA ASN A 166 -33.09 15.07 17.78
C ASN A 166 -33.45 14.49 19.16
N SER A 167 -32.54 14.54 20.13
CA SER A 167 -32.83 14.13 21.52
C SER A 167 -33.87 15.02 22.19
N ALA A 168 -33.81 16.34 21.94
CA ALA A 168 -34.78 17.31 22.45
C ALA A 168 -36.18 17.14 21.82
N HIS A 169 -36.25 16.78 20.53
CA HIS A 169 -37.52 16.49 19.87
C HIS A 169 -38.23 15.21 20.38
N HIS A 170 -37.48 14.23 20.89
CA HIS A 170 -38.05 13.04 21.54
C HIS A 170 -38.53 13.31 22.97
N LEU A 171 -37.93 14.25 23.69
CA LEU A 171 -38.36 14.65 25.04
C LEU A 171 -39.57 15.60 25.04
N CYS A 172 -39.78 16.39 23.98
CA CYS A 172 -40.97 17.25 23.82
C CYS A 172 -42.22 16.52 23.27
N ARG A 173 -42.18 15.19 23.07
CA ARG A 173 -43.31 14.38 22.59
C ARG A 173 -43.89 13.42 23.65
N LEU A 174 -43.51 13.59 24.92
CA LEU A 174 -44.13 12.97 26.10
C LEU A 174 -44.82 14.06 26.92
#